data_AF-A0A848K2S0-F1
#
_entry.id   AF-A0A848K2S0-F1
#
_cell.length_a   1.000
_cell.length_b   1.000
_cell.length_c   1.000
_cell.angle_alpha   90.00
_cell.angle_beta   90.00
_cell.angle_gamma   90.00
#
_symmetry.space_group_name_H-M   'P 1'
#
loop_
_entity.id
_entity.type
_entity.pdbx_description
1 polymer ?
#
loop_
_entity_poly.entity_id
_entity_poly.type
_entity_poly.pdbx_seq_one_letter_code
_entity_poly.pdbx_strand_id
1 'polypeptide(L)'
;MTDETDDHDLPELTTPDPMTPKRRALIDGMVWRGLKLTEAAIEAGMTERNARMCAQDPKFRAALNMEMAAFKASQRPRNVHRLTELRDQNEAKGAAVQAIRVLEDLAQQADAVPASDVRPGIVVIIQREHQAAPTASEAAKIVWAEPHPGN
;
A
#
# COMPACT_ATOMS: atom_id res chain seq x y z
N MET A 1 3.94 -32.71 49.85
CA MET A 1 4.53 -32.65 48.51
C MET A 1 3.53 -31.91 47.65
N THR A 2 3.48 -30.59 47.81
CA THR A 2 2.64 -29.69 47.02
C THR A 2 3.50 -29.21 45.88
N ASP A 3 3.13 -29.66 44.69
CA ASP A 3 3.71 -29.30 43.41
C ASP A 3 3.39 -27.81 43.17
N GLU A 4 4.40 -26.98 43.34
CA GLU A 4 4.36 -25.53 43.15
C GLU A 4 4.63 -25.31 41.66
N THR A 5 3.56 -25.36 40.84
CA THR A 5 3.64 -25.05 39.42
C THR A 5 4.03 -23.58 39.26
N ASP A 6 5.27 -23.39 38.86
CA ASP A 6 5.95 -22.14 38.52
C ASP A 6 5.21 -21.46 37.35
N ASP A 7 4.28 -20.55 37.68
CA ASP A 7 3.38 -19.82 36.75
C ASP A 7 4.08 -18.63 36.05
N HIS A 8 5.42 -18.62 36.00
CA HIS A 8 6.22 -17.46 35.58
C HIS A 8 6.65 -17.43 34.10
N ASP A 9 6.28 -18.43 33.30
CA ASP A 9 6.73 -18.57 31.89
C ASP A 9 5.66 -18.22 30.84
N LEU A 10 4.78 -17.25 31.11
CA LEU A 10 3.98 -16.66 30.03
C LEU A 10 4.86 -15.65 29.26
N PRO A 11 5.02 -15.78 27.93
CA PRO A 11 5.76 -14.80 27.16
C PRO A 11 5.07 -13.45 27.30
N GLU A 12 5.74 -12.51 27.97
CA GLU A 12 5.33 -11.12 28.05
C GLU A 12 5.05 -10.67 26.62
N LEU A 13 3.80 -10.27 26.35
CA LEU A 13 3.39 -9.73 25.06
C LEU A 13 4.23 -8.48 24.82
N THR A 14 5.39 -8.67 24.21
CA THR A 14 6.35 -7.63 23.87
C THR A 14 5.58 -6.63 23.02
N THR A 15 5.19 -5.54 23.67
CA THR A 15 4.59 -4.41 22.97
C THR A 15 5.70 -3.95 22.04
N PRO A 16 5.50 -3.94 20.71
CA PRO A 16 6.56 -3.59 19.79
C PRO A 16 7.13 -2.23 20.19
N ASP A 17 8.45 -2.16 20.35
CA ASP A 17 9.11 -0.96 20.87
C ASP A 17 8.54 0.31 20.20
N PRO A 18 8.06 1.28 21.00
CA PRO A 18 7.45 2.46 20.43
C PRO A 18 8.46 3.19 19.56
N MET A 19 8.06 3.50 18.33
CA MET A 19 8.90 4.23 17.40
C MET A 19 9.32 5.58 17.99
N THR A 20 10.59 5.94 17.80
CA THR A 20 11.13 7.16 18.41
C THR A 20 10.36 8.41 17.95
N PRO A 21 10.20 9.43 18.81
CA PRO A 21 9.45 10.64 18.47
C PRO A 21 9.96 11.36 17.22
N LYS A 22 11.28 11.35 16.98
CA LYS A 22 11.88 11.93 15.78
C LYS A 22 11.47 11.22 14.50
N ARG A 23 11.40 9.88 14.51
CA ARG A 23 10.95 9.11 13.35
C ARG A 23 9.47 9.35 13.06
N ARG A 24 8.66 9.49 14.11
CA ARG A 24 7.25 9.88 14.00
C ARG A 24 7.11 11.26 13.35
N ALA A 25 7.82 12.26 13.87
CA ALA A 25 7.81 13.62 13.31
C ALA A 25 8.26 13.68 11.83
N LEU A 26 9.21 12.83 11.44
CA LEU A 26 9.63 12.70 10.03
C LEU A 26 8.47 12.21 9.15
N ILE A 27 7.78 11.14 9.57
CA ILE A 27 6.63 10.60 8.84
C ILE A 27 5.52 11.66 8.76
N ASP A 28 5.26 12.37 9.86
CA ASP A 28 4.22 13.40 9.89
C ASP A 28 4.53 14.53 8.91
N GLY A 29 5.80 14.96 8.83
CA GLY A 29 6.24 15.95 7.86
C GLY A 29 6.06 15.49 6.41
N MET A 30 6.39 14.23 6.14
CA MET A 30 6.24 13.68 4.78
C MET A 30 4.79 13.50 4.37
N VAL A 31 3.95 12.94 5.24
CA VAL A 31 2.58 12.53 4.90
C VAL A 31 1.60 13.69 5.04
N TRP A 32 1.59 14.36 6.19
CA TRP A 32 0.57 15.35 6.51
C TRP A 32 0.93 16.75 6.01
N ARG A 33 2.22 17.09 5.98
CA ARG A 33 2.71 18.38 5.46
C ARG A 33 3.19 18.30 4.00
N GLY A 34 3.35 17.11 3.44
CA GLY A 34 3.79 16.92 2.05
C GLY A 34 5.25 17.32 1.79
N LEU A 35 6.08 17.36 2.83
CA LEU A 35 7.47 17.79 2.73
C LEU A 35 8.34 16.71 2.06
N LYS A 36 9.40 17.15 1.39
CA LYS A 36 10.44 16.23 0.91
C LYS A 36 11.15 15.60 2.10
N LEU A 37 11.74 14.41 1.89
CA LEU A 37 12.47 13.68 2.93
C LEU A 37 13.53 14.57 3.63
N THR A 38 14.24 15.41 2.88
CA THR A 38 15.27 16.31 3.39
C THR A 38 14.70 17.41 4.28
N GLU A 39 13.59 18.02 3.88
CA GLU A 39 12.91 19.09 4.62
C GLU A 39 12.25 18.55 5.88
N ALA A 40 11.57 17.40 5.77
CA ALA A 40 10.98 16.70 6.90
C ALA A 40 12.05 16.24 7.90
N ALA A 41 13.25 15.87 7.43
CA ALA A 41 14.38 15.52 8.28
C ALA A 41 14.88 16.72 9.10
N ILE A 42 15.01 17.88 8.46
CA ILE A 42 15.40 19.13 9.13
C ILE A 42 14.37 19.48 10.21
N GLU A 43 13.07 19.42 9.87
CA GLU A 43 11.99 19.72 10.81
C GLU A 43 11.93 18.73 11.98
N ALA A 44 12.21 17.45 11.73
CA ALA A 44 12.27 16.41 12.76
C ALA A 44 13.59 16.44 13.58
N GLY A 45 14.48 17.39 13.33
CA GLY A 45 15.75 17.53 14.04
C GLY A 45 16.69 16.35 13.82
N MET A 46 16.77 15.87 12.58
CA MET A 46 17.67 14.80 12.15
C MET A 46 18.46 15.17 10.90
N THR A 47 19.62 14.54 10.71
CA THR A 47 20.40 14.70 9.49
C THR A 47 19.75 13.96 8.33
N GLU A 48 19.97 14.44 7.11
CA GLU A 48 19.45 13.77 5.91
C GLU A 48 19.94 12.31 5.80
N ARG A 49 21.21 12.06 6.14
CA ARG A 49 21.77 10.70 6.14
C ARG A 49 20.97 9.77 7.06
N ASN A 50 20.63 10.23 8.26
CA ASN A 50 19.86 9.45 9.21
C ASN A 50 18.42 9.22 8.72
N ALA A 51 17.80 10.22 8.08
CA ALA A 51 16.47 10.07 7.49
C ALA A 51 16.47 9.01 6.37
N ARG A 52 17.48 9.01 5.50
CA ARG A 52 17.63 7.96 4.47
C ARG A 52 17.83 6.58 5.09
N MET A 53 18.62 6.46 6.16
CA MET A 53 18.78 5.19 6.88
C MET A 53 17.46 4.74 7.53
N CYS A 54 16.68 5.66 8.10
CA CYS A 54 15.35 5.33 8.63
C CYS A 54 14.42 4.84 7.52
N ALA A 55 14.44 5.45 6.33
CA ALA A 55 13.61 5.01 5.21
C ALA A 55 13.92 3.58 4.72
N GLN A 56 15.09 3.04 5.04
CA GLN A 56 15.48 1.65 4.74
C GLN A 56 14.97 0.66 5.78
N ASP A 57 14.65 1.12 7.00
CA ASP A 57 14.16 0.28 8.09
C ASP A 57 12.73 -0.23 7.78
N PRO A 58 12.51 -1.56 7.77
CA PRO A 58 11.19 -2.14 7.54
C PRO A 58 10.11 -1.62 8.50
N LYS A 59 10.46 -1.39 9.78
CA LYS A 59 9.51 -0.88 10.78
C LYS A 59 9.05 0.53 10.43
N PHE A 60 9.98 1.38 10.00
CA PHE A 60 9.67 2.75 9.56
C PHE A 60 8.80 2.74 8.30
N ARG A 61 9.11 1.89 7.33
CA ARG A 61 8.32 1.75 6.09
C ARG A 61 6.90 1.28 6.37
N ALA A 62 6.73 0.32 7.28
CA ALA A 62 5.41 -0.14 7.70
C ALA A 62 4.58 1.01 8.30
N ALA A 63 5.18 1.78 9.22
CA ALA A 63 4.52 2.94 9.83
C ALA A 63 4.20 4.03 8.81
N LEU A 64 5.12 4.34 7.89
CA LEU A 64 4.90 5.30 6.81
C LEU A 64 3.73 4.87 5.92
N ASN A 65 3.67 3.60 5.53
CA ASN A 65 2.59 3.08 4.69
C ASN A 65 1.23 3.13 5.42
N MET A 66 1.21 2.83 6.72
CA MET A 66 0.00 2.96 7.55
C MET A 66 -0.49 4.40 7.59
N GLU A 67 0.40 5.37 7.81
CA GLU A 67 0.04 6.79 7.82
C GLU A 67 -0.40 7.28 6.43
N MET A 68 0.24 6.82 5.35
CA MET A 68 -0.22 7.13 3.99
C MET A 68 -1.62 6.56 3.71
N ALA A 69 -1.93 5.38 4.22
CA ALA A 69 -3.27 4.81 4.11
C ALA A 69 -4.29 5.61 4.93
N ALA A 70 -3.93 6.04 6.15
CA ALA A 70 -4.77 6.90 6.98
C ALA A 70 -5.02 8.25 6.31
N PHE A 71 -4.00 8.88 5.73
CA PHE A 71 -4.13 10.13 4.97
C PHE A 71 -5.07 9.97 3.77
N LYS A 72 -4.91 8.90 2.99
CA LYS A 72 -5.82 8.60 1.87
C LYS A 72 -7.26 8.43 2.36
N ALA A 73 -7.47 7.70 3.46
CA ALA A 73 -8.77 7.52 4.07
C ALA A 73 -9.37 8.86 4.53
N SER A 74 -8.57 9.74 5.13
CA SER A 74 -9.02 11.06 5.58
C SER A 74 -9.37 12.02 4.44
N GLN A 75 -8.83 11.81 3.23
CA GLN A 75 -9.24 12.59 2.06
C GLN A 75 -10.59 12.13 1.47
N ARG A 76 -11.06 10.92 1.76
CA ARG A 76 -12.30 10.38 1.16
C ARG A 76 -13.51 11.31 1.33
N PRO A 77 -13.81 11.86 2.52
CA PRO A 77 -14.94 12.78 2.68
C PRO A 77 -14.80 14.05 1.85
N ARG A 78 -13.59 14.65 1.83
CA ARG A 78 -13.31 15.85 1.03
C ARG A 78 -13.49 15.60 -0.46
N ASN A 79 -13.06 14.43 -0.94
CA ASN A 79 -13.24 14.03 -2.34
C ASN A 79 -14.73 13.92 -2.70
N VAL A 80 -15.56 13.37 -1.82
CA VAL A 80 -17.02 13.31 -2.04
C VAL A 80 -17.62 14.71 -2.15
N HIS A 81 -17.28 15.63 -1.23
CA HIS A 81 -17.73 17.02 -1.34
C HIS A 81 -17.28 17.68 -2.65
N ARG A 82 -16.03 17.48 -3.05
CA ARG A 82 -15.53 18.05 -4.30
C ARG A 82 -16.25 17.47 -5.53
N LEU A 83 -16.60 16.18 -5.52
CA LEU A 83 -17.39 15.56 -6.57
C LEU A 83 -18.82 16.13 -6.63
N THR A 84 -19.44 16.44 -5.49
CA THR A 84 -20.76 17.10 -5.47
C THR A 84 -20.71 18.50 -6.09
N GLU A 85 -19.67 19.28 -5.80
CA GLU A 85 -19.46 20.59 -6.45
C GLU A 85 -19.26 20.46 -7.98
N LEU A 86 -18.45 19.48 -8.41
CA LEU A 86 -18.18 19.21 -9.83
C LEU A 86 -19.41 18.69 -10.59
N ARG A 87 -20.34 18.03 -9.90
CA ARG A 87 -21.63 17.63 -10.47
C ARG A 87 -22.52 18.84 -10.72
N ASP A 88 -22.56 19.77 -9.77
CA ASP A 88 -23.52 20.87 -9.77
C ASP A 88 -23.06 22.06 -10.65
N GLN A 89 -21.79 22.07 -11.08
CA GLN A 89 -21.27 23.07 -12.02
C GLN A 89 -21.82 22.86 -13.45
N ASN A 90 -22.03 23.94 -14.20
CA ASN A 90 -22.56 23.89 -15.58
C ASN A 90 -21.51 24.15 -16.67
N GLU A 91 -20.25 24.40 -16.29
CA GLU A 91 -19.18 24.79 -17.21
C GLU A 91 -18.67 23.60 -18.05
N ALA A 92 -18.54 22.43 -17.43
CA ALA A 92 -17.99 21.23 -18.05
C ALA A 92 -18.95 20.05 -17.89
N LYS A 93 -19.95 19.95 -18.77
CA LYS A 93 -21.00 18.91 -18.72
C LYS A 93 -20.42 17.48 -18.67
N GLY A 94 -19.31 17.22 -19.36
CA GLY A 94 -18.64 15.92 -19.32
C GLY A 94 -18.07 15.59 -17.93
N ALA A 95 -17.48 16.58 -17.25
CA ALA A 95 -16.97 16.42 -15.89
C ALA A 95 -18.12 16.20 -14.88
N ALA A 96 -19.25 16.91 -15.07
CA ALA A 96 -20.44 16.71 -14.24
C ALA A 96 -21.01 15.29 -14.38
N VAL A 97 -21.16 14.78 -15.61
CA VAL A 97 -21.61 13.39 -15.85
C VAL A 97 -20.64 12.37 -15.25
N GLN A 98 -19.33 12.61 -15.37
CA GLN A 98 -18.34 11.71 -14.77
C GLN A 98 -18.40 11.74 -13.23
N ALA A 99 -18.61 12.91 -12.63
CA ALA A 99 -18.76 13.04 -11.17
C ALA A 99 -20.01 12.29 -10.67
N ILE A 100 -21.14 12.37 -11.40
CA ILE A 100 -22.35 11.60 -11.11
C ILE A 100 -22.03 10.10 -11.12
N ARG A 101 -21.41 9.60 -12.20
CA ARG A 101 -21.06 8.17 -12.32
C ARG A 101 -20.21 7.68 -11.14
N VAL A 102 -19.18 8.44 -10.77
CA VAL A 102 -18.30 8.08 -9.65
C VAL A 102 -19.05 8.08 -8.31
N LEU A 103 -19.98 9.01 -8.11
CA LEU A 103 -20.81 9.05 -6.89
C LEU A 103 -21.76 7.84 -6.82
N GLU A 104 -22.39 7.46 -7.93
CA GLU A 104 -23.27 6.28 -8.00
C GLU A 104 -22.48 4.98 -7.79
N ASP A 105 -21.31 4.83 -8.42
CA ASP A 105 -20.43 3.67 -8.23
C ASP A 105 -20.00 3.53 -6.75
N LEU A 106 -19.70 4.66 -6.09
CA LEU A 106 -19.32 4.68 -4.68
C LEU A 106 -20.50 4.29 -3.77
N ALA A 107 -21.73 4.71 -4.11
CA ALA A 107 -22.94 4.32 -3.39
C ALA A 107 -23.21 2.81 -3.53
N GLN A 108 -23.11 2.26 -4.74
CA GLN A 108 -23.25 0.81 -4.98
C GLN A 108 -22.22 -0.02 -4.21
N GLN A 109 -20.97 0.46 -4.11
CA GLN A 109 -19.94 -0.20 -3.32
C GLN A 109 -20.21 -0.14 -1.80
N ALA A 110 -20.89 0.91 -1.33
CA ALA A 110 -21.26 1.02 0.08
C ALA A 110 -22.44 0.10 0.45
N ASP A 111 -23.39 -0.08 -0.47
CA ASP A 111 -24.54 -0.98 -0.31
C ASP A 111 -24.18 -2.46 -0.51
N ALA A 112 -23.07 -2.74 -1.18
CA ALA A 112 -22.51 -4.08 -1.28
C ALA A 112 -22.10 -4.57 0.13
N VAL A 113 -22.93 -5.42 0.73
CA VAL A 113 -22.60 -6.14 1.97
C VAL A 113 -21.24 -6.82 1.77
N PRO A 114 -20.21 -6.51 2.58
CA PRO A 114 -18.97 -7.25 2.50
C PRO A 114 -19.32 -8.70 2.77
N ALA A 115 -18.94 -9.60 1.86
CA ALA A 115 -19.10 -11.03 2.10
C ALA A 115 -18.44 -11.34 3.44
N SER A 116 -19.25 -11.61 4.47
CA SER A 116 -18.75 -12.03 5.75
C SER A 116 -18.16 -13.41 5.54
N ASP A 117 -16.84 -13.49 5.45
CA ASP A 117 -16.16 -14.79 5.49
C ASP A 117 -16.13 -15.26 6.95
N VAL A 118 -17.33 -15.52 7.49
CA VAL A 118 -17.51 -16.19 8.77
C VAL A 118 -17.84 -17.64 8.45
N ARG A 119 -16.79 -18.46 8.42
CA ARG A 119 -16.92 -19.92 8.49
C ARG A 119 -16.45 -20.39 9.85
N PRO A 120 -17.32 -20.98 10.70
CA PRO A 120 -16.83 -21.76 11.83
C PRO A 120 -16.09 -22.99 11.30
N GLY A 121 -14.78 -23.07 11.57
CA GLY A 121 -13.87 -24.12 11.11
C GLY A 121 -12.48 -23.59 10.75
N ILE A 122 -11.47 -24.45 10.74
CA ILE A 122 -10.10 -24.08 10.34
C ILE A 122 -10.03 -23.99 8.81
N VAL A 123 -9.57 -22.85 8.30
CA VAL A 123 -9.26 -22.66 6.87
C VAL A 123 -7.75 -22.61 6.70
N VAL A 124 -7.18 -23.61 6.03
CA VAL A 124 -5.78 -23.60 5.59
C VAL A 124 -5.75 -23.17 4.12
N ILE A 125 -5.19 -21.99 3.85
CA ILE A 125 -4.99 -21.49 2.49
C ILE A 125 -3.50 -21.61 2.14
N ILE A 126 -3.15 -22.58 1.30
CA ILE A 126 -1.80 -22.73 0.74
C ILE A 126 -1.83 -22.17 -0.69
N GLN A 127 -1.36 -20.93 -0.85
CA GLN A 127 -1.11 -20.37 -2.17
C GLN A 127 0.27 -20.84 -2.65
N ARG A 128 0.29 -21.87 -3.50
CA ARG A 128 1.47 -22.22 -4.29
C ARG A 128 1.28 -21.67 -5.70
N GLU A 129 1.83 -20.50 -5.96
CA GLU A 129 1.97 -20.05 -7.35
C GLU A 129 3.14 -20.80 -7.99
N HIS A 130 2.80 -21.65 -8.97
CA HIS A 130 3.76 -22.21 -9.90
C HIS A 130 4.28 -21.09 -10.80
N GLN A 131 5.58 -20.83 -10.69
CA GLN A 131 6.35 -20.03 -11.63
C GLN A 131 6.23 -20.66 -13.04
N ALA A 132 5.40 -20.06 -13.90
CA ALA A 132 5.45 -20.38 -15.33
C ALA A 132 6.76 -19.82 -15.90
N ALA A 133 7.58 -20.71 -16.46
CA ALA A 133 8.82 -20.36 -17.14
C ALA A 133 8.53 -19.42 -18.34
N PRO A 134 9.48 -18.54 -18.71
CA PRO A 134 9.27 -17.60 -19.81
C PRO A 134 8.98 -18.35 -21.11
N THR A 135 7.88 -17.98 -21.78
CA THR A 135 7.63 -18.38 -23.16
C THR A 135 8.72 -17.77 -24.02
N ALA A 136 9.70 -18.58 -24.38
CA ALA A 136 10.61 -18.31 -25.48
C ALA A 136 9.74 -18.02 -26.70
N SER A 137 9.84 -16.80 -27.20
CA SER A 137 9.51 -16.46 -28.57
C SER A 137 10.27 -17.44 -29.46
N GLU A 138 9.60 -18.54 -29.76
CA GLU A 138 9.85 -19.36 -30.91
C GLU A 138 9.75 -18.47 -32.15
N ALA A 139 10.64 -18.72 -33.12
CA ALA A 139 10.69 -18.11 -34.45
C ALA A 139 11.48 -16.79 -34.61
N ALA A 140 12.80 -16.86 -34.38
CA ALA A 140 13.73 -16.15 -35.28
C ALA A 140 14.95 -17.03 -35.63
N LYS A 141 14.69 -18.23 -36.17
CA LYS A 141 15.66 -18.91 -37.03
C LYS A 141 15.50 -18.34 -38.44
N ILE A 142 16.37 -17.41 -38.82
CA ILE A 142 16.56 -17.12 -40.25
C ILE A 142 17.57 -18.15 -40.76
N VAL A 143 17.04 -19.19 -41.39
CA VAL A 143 17.83 -20.14 -42.20
C VAL A 143 18.08 -19.45 -43.54
N TRP A 144 19.32 -19.02 -43.78
CA TRP A 144 19.76 -18.64 -45.12
C TRP A 144 20.20 -19.92 -45.83
N ALA A 145 19.47 -20.30 -46.89
CA ALA A 145 19.88 -21.36 -47.79
C ALA A 145 21.01 -20.85 -48.69
N GLU A 146 22.10 -21.60 -48.78
CA GLU A 146 23.22 -21.34 -49.70
C GLU A 146 22.78 -21.55 -51.16
N PRO A 147 23.08 -20.62 -52.07
CA PRO A 147 23.21 -20.95 -53.47
C PRO A 147 24.65 -21.38 -53.75
N HIS A 148 24.84 -22.65 -54.07
CA HIS A 148 26.08 -23.19 -54.63
C HIS A 148 26.00 -23.18 -56.16
N PRO A 149 26.60 -22.20 -56.87
CA PRO A 149 26.95 -22.36 -58.27
C PRO A 149 28.38 -22.93 -58.35
N GLY A 150 28.48 -24.10 -58.96
CA GLY A 150 29.76 -24.79 -59.18
C GLY A 150 30.70 -24.04 -60.12
N ASN A 151 32.00 -24.21 -59.88
CA ASN A 151 32.96 -24.88 -60.77
C ASN A 151 34.26 -25.11 -60.00
#